data_AF-A0A496VN91-F1
#
_entry.id   AF-A0A496VN91-F1
#
_cell.length_a   1.000
_cell.length_b   1.000
_cell.length_c   1.000
_cell.angle_alpha   90.00
_cell.angle_beta   90.00
_cell.angle_gamma   90.00
#
_symmetry.space_group_name_H-M   'P 1'
#
loop_
_entity.id
_entity.type
_entity.pdbx_description
1 polymer ?
#
loop_
_entity_poly.entity_id
_entity_poly.type
_entity_poly.pdbx_seq_one_letter_code
_entity_poly.pdbx_strand_id
1 'polypeptide(L)'
;MKKDIFFLLKFVWEIIDNWTFIKEHWLISLIVFIVIIFFLFGNDESETEEKAEVKNTTENFTPIDADMGAIVFFRFILIASILTGIISIVLDIMLIDTLPRQLQNYLSSQQQNMDAVNNTEAAFELLLIIVITVLVTIFYIGIWNFKRWARILFIVLTVFGFLSAPLISEPIIHVPWADAFAHLSTMLGGMLLVLMYTAPIKYYFSKGEQPH
;
A
#
# COMPACT_ATOMS: atom_id res chain seq x y z
N MET A 1 5.73 38.13 -32.77
CA MET A 1 7.08 37.58 -32.53
C MET A 1 7.72 38.02 -31.22
N LYS A 2 7.88 39.31 -30.86
CA LYS A 2 8.44 39.67 -29.53
C LYS A 2 7.47 39.55 -28.35
N LYS A 3 6.14 39.61 -28.58
CA LYS A 3 5.12 39.45 -27.51
C LYS A 3 4.94 37.99 -27.08
N ASP A 4 5.20 37.04 -27.97
CA ASP A 4 4.97 35.61 -27.73
C ASP A 4 6.05 35.00 -26.83
N ILE A 5 7.28 35.50 -26.93
CA ILE A 5 8.42 35.09 -26.10
C ILE A 5 8.28 35.58 -24.66
N PHE A 6 7.72 36.77 -24.45
CA PHE A 6 7.52 37.33 -23.10
C PHE A 6 6.39 36.61 -22.35
N PHE A 7 5.36 36.15 -23.07
CA PHE A 7 4.30 35.32 -22.51
C PHE A 7 4.82 33.94 -22.11
N LEU A 8 5.67 33.32 -22.94
CA LEU A 8 6.34 32.06 -22.61
C LEU A 8 7.29 32.18 -21.42
N LEU A 9 8.07 33.27 -21.31
CA LEU A 9 8.95 33.48 -20.16
C LEU A 9 8.18 33.73 -18.86
N LYS A 10 7.05 34.45 -18.91
CA LYS A 10 6.19 34.66 -17.74
C LYS A 10 5.49 33.37 -17.32
N PHE A 11 5.01 32.58 -18.28
CA PHE A 11 4.40 31.27 -18.03
C PHE A 11 5.40 30.26 -17.46
N VAL A 12 6.65 30.26 -17.96
CA VAL A 12 7.73 29.42 -17.42
C VAL A 12 8.13 29.88 -16.01
N TRP A 13 8.16 31.18 -15.74
CA TRP A 13 8.47 31.71 -14.41
C TRP A 13 7.36 31.42 -13.39
N GLU A 14 6.09 31.50 -13.80
CA GLU A 14 4.91 31.17 -12.98
C GLU A 14 4.79 29.66 -12.72
N ILE A 15 5.23 28.82 -13.66
CA ILE A 15 5.40 27.37 -13.46
C ILE A 15 6.55 27.06 -12.49
N ILE A 16 7.65 27.82 -12.51
CA ILE A 16 8.81 27.63 -11.63
C ILE A 16 8.51 28.08 -10.19
N ASP A 17 7.80 29.20 -10.00
CA ASP A 17 7.38 29.68 -8.68
C ASP A 17 6.31 28.76 -8.05
N ASN A 18 5.45 28.13 -8.85
CA ASN A 18 4.52 27.09 -8.38
C ASN A 18 5.19 25.71 -8.15
N TRP A 19 6.43 25.53 -8.62
CA TRP A 19 7.15 24.25 -8.60
C TRP A 19 7.70 23.90 -7.21
N THR A 20 8.03 24.89 -6.38
CA THR A 20 8.68 24.62 -5.07
C THR A 20 7.72 24.06 -4.03
N PHE A 21 6.41 24.24 -4.19
CA PHE A 21 5.38 23.74 -3.26
C PHE A 21 4.78 22.40 -3.71
N ILE A 22 4.69 22.15 -5.03
CA ILE A 22 4.15 20.90 -5.62
C ILE A 22 5.18 19.75 -5.59
N LYS A 23 6.46 20.06 -5.37
CA LYS A 23 7.59 19.12 -5.45
C LYS A 23 7.56 17.97 -4.43
N GLU A 24 6.95 18.14 -3.26
CA GLU A 24 7.06 17.13 -2.20
C GLU A 24 6.05 15.98 -2.33
N HIS A 25 4.87 16.20 -2.92
CA HIS A 25 3.83 15.17 -3.03
C HIS A 25 3.68 14.57 -4.45
N TRP A 26 3.96 15.33 -5.51
CA TRP A 26 3.78 14.83 -6.89
C TRP A 26 4.87 13.86 -7.33
N LEU A 27 6.12 14.07 -6.90
CA LEU A 27 7.22 13.15 -7.20
C LEU A 27 7.00 11.79 -6.56
N ILE A 28 6.46 11.77 -5.34
CA ILE A 28 6.15 10.55 -4.60
C ILE A 28 5.03 9.78 -5.30
N SER A 29 3.92 10.45 -5.68
CA SER A 29 2.84 9.84 -6.46
C SER A 29 3.29 9.38 -7.85
N LEU A 30 4.16 10.13 -8.53
CA LEU A 30 4.73 9.75 -9.82
C LEU A 30 5.64 8.52 -9.70
N ILE A 31 6.48 8.46 -8.67
CA ILE A 31 7.34 7.30 -8.39
C ILE A 31 6.47 6.08 -8.07
N VAL A 32 5.45 6.22 -7.22
CA VAL A 32 4.49 5.15 -6.91
C VAL A 32 3.80 4.69 -8.18
N PHE A 33 3.32 5.60 -9.02
CA PHE A 33 2.63 5.28 -10.26
C PHE A 33 3.55 4.61 -11.28
N ILE A 34 4.81 5.06 -11.42
CA ILE A 34 5.83 4.44 -12.27
C ILE A 34 6.19 3.04 -11.74
N VAL A 35 6.32 2.87 -10.43
CA VAL A 35 6.59 1.55 -9.82
C VAL A 35 5.41 0.60 -10.03
N ILE A 36 4.17 1.08 -9.88
CA ILE A 36 2.95 0.29 -10.15
C ILE A 36 2.89 -0.11 -11.63
N ILE A 37 3.14 0.82 -12.57
CA ILE A 37 3.17 0.52 -14.01
C ILE A 37 4.28 -0.47 -14.33
N PHE A 38 5.49 -0.26 -13.81
CA PHE A 38 6.61 -1.17 -14.02
C PHE A 38 6.31 -2.57 -13.48
N PHE A 39 5.58 -2.69 -12.37
CA PHE A 39 5.17 -3.99 -11.82
C PHE A 39 4.01 -4.64 -12.57
N LEU A 40 3.05 -3.86 -13.08
CA LEU A 40 1.92 -4.37 -13.84
C LEU A 40 2.32 -4.83 -15.25
N PHE A 41 3.36 -4.23 -15.84
CA PHE A 41 3.74 -4.47 -17.24
C PHE A 41 5.14 -5.09 -17.42
N GLY A 42 6.00 -5.13 -16.40
CA GLY A 42 7.41 -5.50 -16.53
C GLY A 42 7.77 -6.97 -16.35
N ASN A 43 6.82 -7.88 -16.12
CA ASN A 43 7.15 -9.25 -15.68
C ASN A 43 6.66 -10.39 -16.60
N ASP A 44 6.14 -10.09 -17.79
CA ASP A 44 5.62 -11.12 -18.71
C ASP A 44 6.69 -11.75 -19.64
N GLU A 45 7.93 -11.23 -19.70
CA GLU A 45 8.89 -11.65 -20.75
C GLU A 45 10.00 -12.64 -20.35
N SER A 46 10.07 -13.14 -19.10
CA SER A 46 11.22 -14.00 -18.71
C SER A 46 10.92 -15.49 -18.44
N GLU A 47 9.68 -15.96 -18.59
CA GLU A 47 9.32 -17.34 -18.24
C GLU A 47 9.27 -18.34 -19.42
N THR A 48 9.91 -18.05 -20.56
CA THR A 48 9.90 -18.96 -21.72
C THR A 48 11.17 -19.76 -21.97
N GLU A 49 12.32 -19.49 -21.35
CA GLU A 49 13.57 -20.18 -21.73
C GLU A 49 14.21 -21.13 -20.69
N GLU A 50 13.86 -21.09 -19.40
CA GLU A 50 14.50 -21.94 -18.38
C GLU A 50 13.64 -23.17 -18.00
N LYS A 51 13.16 -23.93 -19.01
CA LYS A 51 12.46 -25.22 -18.79
C LYS A 51 13.21 -26.46 -19.31
N ALA A 52 14.44 -26.30 -19.78
CA ALA A 52 15.31 -27.42 -20.08
C ALA A 52 16.47 -27.41 -19.08
N GLU A 53 16.69 -28.52 -18.40
CA GLU A 53 17.95 -28.84 -17.69
C GLU A 53 18.08 -28.56 -16.18
N VAL A 54 17.03 -28.74 -15.37
CA VAL A 54 17.24 -29.18 -13.97
C VAL A 54 16.18 -30.20 -13.56
N LYS A 55 16.13 -31.30 -14.31
CA LYS A 55 15.49 -32.53 -13.87
C LYS A 55 16.62 -33.49 -13.54
N ASN A 56 17.03 -33.51 -12.27
CA ASN A 56 17.45 -34.69 -11.50
C ASN A 56 18.20 -34.26 -10.25
N THR A 57 17.95 -34.99 -9.15
CA THR A 57 18.61 -34.92 -7.82
C THR A 57 18.26 -33.64 -7.04
N THR A 58 17.43 -33.64 -5.98
CA THR A 58 17.36 -34.57 -4.84
C THR A 58 16.03 -34.45 -4.07
N GLU A 59 15.51 -35.62 -3.71
CA GLU A 59 14.78 -35.96 -2.47
C GLU A 59 13.30 -35.57 -2.29
N ASN A 60 12.49 -36.64 -2.28
CA ASN A 60 11.13 -36.74 -1.78
C ASN A 60 11.01 -36.23 -0.34
N PHE A 61 10.73 -34.94 -0.16
CA PHE A 61 9.95 -34.49 0.99
C PHE A 61 8.49 -34.46 0.52
N THR A 62 7.65 -35.35 1.03
CA THR A 62 6.20 -35.28 0.83
C THR A 62 5.56 -34.65 2.07
N PRO A 63 5.45 -33.30 2.18
CA PRO A 63 4.78 -32.66 3.29
C PRO A 63 3.32 -32.35 2.96
N ILE A 64 2.61 -33.17 2.18
CA ILE A 64 1.26 -32.82 1.69
C ILE A 64 0.31 -32.46 2.84
N ASP A 65 0.46 -33.11 4.01
CA ASP A 65 -0.44 -32.94 5.15
C ASP A 65 -0.02 -31.79 6.08
N ALA A 66 1.30 -31.56 6.24
CA ALA A 66 1.83 -30.44 7.01
C ALA A 66 1.63 -29.09 6.29
N ASP A 67 1.37 -29.13 4.99
CA ASP A 67 1.26 -27.96 4.15
C ASP A 67 -0.12 -27.29 4.21
N MET A 68 -1.19 -28.10 4.28
CA MET A 68 -2.56 -27.59 4.37
C MET A 68 -2.78 -26.75 5.63
N GLY A 69 -2.22 -27.18 6.77
CA GLY A 69 -2.28 -26.42 8.01
C GLY A 69 -1.61 -25.05 7.90
N ALA A 70 -0.46 -24.97 7.22
CA ALA A 70 0.26 -23.72 7.01
C ALA A 70 -0.53 -22.76 6.10
N ILE A 71 -1.15 -23.26 5.03
CA ILE A 71 -1.99 -22.45 4.13
C ILE A 71 -3.20 -21.87 4.87
N VAL A 72 -3.90 -22.71 5.66
CA VAL A 72 -5.05 -22.27 6.44
C VAL A 72 -4.64 -21.21 7.45
N PHE A 73 -3.51 -21.41 8.15
CA PHE A 73 -2.96 -20.44 9.07
C PHE A 73 -2.58 -19.12 8.38
N PHE A 74 -1.94 -19.19 7.21
CA PHE A 74 -1.60 -18.01 6.40
C PHE A 74 -2.85 -17.23 5.99
N ARG A 75 -3.88 -17.92 5.46
CA ARG A 75 -5.15 -17.29 5.08
C ARG A 75 -5.90 -16.71 6.27
N PHE A 76 -5.83 -17.37 7.43
CA PHE A 76 -6.40 -16.87 8.67
C PHE A 76 -5.74 -15.56 9.09
N ILE A 77 -4.40 -15.50 9.12
CA ILE A 77 -3.66 -14.27 9.43
C ILE A 77 -3.99 -13.17 8.43
N LEU A 78 -4.08 -13.50 7.15
CA LEU A 78 -4.43 -12.58 6.08
C LEU A 78 -5.79 -11.93 6.34
N ILE A 79 -6.83 -12.74 6.57
CA ILE A 79 -8.17 -12.25 6.88
C ILE A 79 -8.15 -11.45 8.19
N ALA A 80 -7.48 -11.94 9.23
CA ALA A 80 -7.37 -11.25 10.51
C ALA A 80 -6.72 -9.87 10.37
N SER A 81 -5.67 -9.73 9.55
CA SER A 81 -5.01 -8.45 9.28
C SER A 81 -5.95 -7.45 8.62
N ILE A 82 -6.76 -7.89 7.66
CA ILE A 82 -7.74 -7.06 6.97
C ILE A 82 -8.86 -6.67 7.93
N LEU A 83 -9.42 -7.63 8.67
CA LEU A 83 -10.50 -7.37 9.63
C LEU A 83 -10.08 -6.39 10.73
N THR A 84 -8.88 -6.58 11.30
CA THR A 84 -8.35 -5.66 12.33
C THR A 84 -8.12 -4.25 11.77
N GLY A 85 -7.65 -4.14 10.53
CA GLY A 85 -7.53 -2.85 9.84
C GLY A 85 -8.89 -2.17 9.61
N ILE A 86 -9.91 -2.91 9.17
CA ILE A 86 -11.27 -2.38 9.00
C ILE A 86 -11.85 -1.94 10.35
N ILE A 87 -11.70 -2.76 11.40
CA ILE A 87 -12.16 -2.43 12.75
C ILE A 87 -11.48 -1.15 13.25
N SER A 88 -10.19 -0.97 13.01
CA SER A 88 -9.47 0.26 13.34
C SER A 88 -10.14 1.48 12.73
N ILE A 89 -10.40 1.46 11.41
CA ILE A 89 -11.01 2.59 10.69
C ILE A 89 -12.41 2.89 11.25
N VAL A 90 -13.22 1.85 11.47
CA VAL A 90 -14.57 2.01 12.02
C VAL A 90 -14.53 2.61 13.42
N LEU A 91 -13.62 2.13 14.28
CA LEU A 91 -13.46 2.66 15.64
C LEU A 91 -13.00 4.11 15.63
N ASP A 92 -12.11 4.50 14.72
CA ASP A 92 -11.62 5.87 14.63
C ASP A 92 -12.78 6.85 14.36
N ILE A 93 -13.68 6.49 13.44
CA ILE A 93 -14.89 7.26 13.13
C ILE A 93 -15.89 7.24 14.29
N MET A 94 -16.15 6.07 14.88
CA MET A 94 -17.20 5.92 15.90
C MET A 94 -16.84 6.51 17.26
N LEU A 95 -15.56 6.53 17.62
CA LEU A 95 -15.09 6.95 18.94
C LEU A 95 -14.52 8.37 18.96
N ILE A 96 -14.54 9.10 17.85
CA ILE A 96 -14.04 10.48 17.79
C ILE A 96 -14.69 11.38 18.85
N ASP A 97 -15.99 11.18 19.11
CA ASP A 97 -16.77 11.94 20.10
C ASP A 97 -16.40 11.58 21.56
N THR A 98 -15.64 10.51 21.77
CA THR A 98 -15.14 10.11 23.10
C THR A 98 -13.83 10.80 23.48
N LEU A 99 -13.19 11.50 22.54
CA LEU A 99 -11.97 12.25 22.80
C LEU A 99 -12.22 13.42 23.77
N PRO A 100 -11.23 13.82 24.58
CA PRO A 100 -11.29 15.06 25.35
C PRO A 100 -11.64 16.28 24.48
N ARG A 101 -12.45 17.20 25.02
CA ARG A 101 -12.93 18.39 24.29
C ARG A 101 -11.82 19.21 23.65
N GLN A 102 -10.63 19.24 24.25
CA GLN A 102 -9.47 19.94 23.70
C GLN A 102 -9.05 19.39 22.34
N LEU A 103 -9.03 18.06 22.18
CA LEU A 103 -8.68 17.39 20.93
C LEU A 103 -9.82 17.54 19.90
N GLN A 104 -11.08 17.47 20.33
CA GLN A 104 -12.22 17.71 19.44
C GLN A 104 -12.19 19.12 18.86
N ASN A 105 -11.89 20.14 19.69
CA ASN A 105 -11.75 21.52 19.23
C ASN A 105 -10.59 21.67 18.24
N TYR A 106 -9.46 21.00 18.49
CA TYR A 106 -8.33 20.98 17.57
C TYR A 106 -8.72 20.37 16.21
N LEU A 107 -9.34 19.18 16.21
CA LEU A 107 -9.80 18.52 14.99
C LEU A 107 -10.82 19.37 14.23
N SER A 108 -11.74 20.02 14.94
CA SER A 108 -12.72 20.95 14.34
C SER A 108 -12.03 22.15 13.69
N SER A 109 -10.97 22.70 14.31
CA SER A 109 -10.20 23.79 13.72
C SER A 109 -9.38 23.36 12.51
N GLN A 110 -8.85 22.13 12.51
CA GLN A 110 -8.16 21.55 11.36
C GLN A 110 -9.13 21.34 10.20
N GLN A 111 -10.33 20.81 10.47
CA GLN A 111 -11.37 20.64 9.46
C GLN A 111 -11.81 21.98 8.85
N GLN A 112 -11.98 23.02 9.66
CA GLN A 112 -12.33 24.36 9.14
C GLN A 112 -11.23 24.95 8.23
N ASN A 113 -9.96 24.64 8.51
CA ASN A 113 -8.86 25.03 7.62
C ASN A 113 -8.86 24.20 6.33
N MET A 114 -9.27 22.92 6.39
CA MET A 114 -9.45 22.06 5.21
C MET A 114 -10.64 22.49 4.35
N ASP A 115 -11.73 23.01 4.93
CA ASP A 115 -12.87 23.50 4.15
C ASP A 115 -12.53 24.75 3.31
N ALA A 116 -11.40 25.42 3.60
CA ALA A 116 -10.85 26.51 2.80
C ALA A 116 -10.00 26.03 1.60
N VAL A 117 -9.76 24.72 1.48
CA VAL A 117 -8.99 24.10 0.39
C VAL A 117 -9.82 24.15 -0.91
N ASN A 118 -9.15 24.44 -2.03
CA ASN A 118 -9.81 24.52 -3.33
C ASN A 118 -10.48 23.20 -3.69
N ASN A 119 -11.69 23.26 -4.27
CA ASN A 119 -12.44 22.09 -4.75
C ASN A 119 -11.62 21.13 -5.65
N THR A 120 -10.60 21.64 -6.34
CA THR A 120 -9.70 20.86 -7.19
C THR A 120 -8.72 19.99 -6.40
N GLU A 121 -8.24 20.47 -5.25
CA GLU A 121 -7.30 19.73 -4.39
C GLU A 121 -8.03 18.60 -3.65
N ALA A 122 -9.22 18.88 -3.12
CA ALA A 122 -10.08 17.87 -2.49
C ALA A 122 -10.48 16.75 -3.47
N ALA A 123 -10.81 17.10 -4.73
CA ALA A 123 -11.12 16.10 -5.75
C ALA A 123 -9.91 15.21 -6.09
N PHE A 124 -8.70 15.77 -6.10
CA PHE A 124 -7.47 15.01 -6.34
C PHE A 124 -7.13 14.08 -5.17
N GLU A 125 -7.29 14.53 -3.93
CA GLU A 125 -7.08 13.71 -2.74
C GLU A 125 -8.05 12.52 -2.70
N LEU A 126 -9.34 12.77 -2.96
CA LEU A 126 -10.35 11.71 -3.03
C LEU A 126 -10.04 10.71 -4.14
N LEU A 127 -9.60 11.16 -5.32
CA LEU A 127 -9.15 10.29 -6.41
C LEU A 127 -7.97 9.42 -5.95
N LEU A 128 -7.00 10.01 -5.25
CA LEU A 128 -5.81 9.30 -4.75
C LEU A 128 -6.20 8.22 -3.72
N ILE A 129 -7.10 8.53 -2.78
CA ILE A 129 -7.63 7.55 -1.82
C ILE A 129 -8.30 6.38 -2.54
N ILE A 130 -9.12 6.65 -3.57
CA ILE A 130 -9.77 5.60 -4.36
C ILE A 130 -8.73 4.73 -5.07
N VAL A 131 -7.73 5.34 -5.72
CA VAL A 131 -6.66 4.61 -6.42
C VAL A 131 -5.89 3.71 -5.47
N ILE A 132 -5.48 4.22 -4.29
CA ILE A 132 -4.79 3.43 -3.28
C ILE A 132 -5.69 2.27 -2.79
N THR A 133 -6.96 2.53 -2.54
CA THR A 133 -7.91 1.50 -2.08
C THR A 133 -8.06 0.36 -3.09
N VAL A 134 -8.20 0.69 -4.37
CA VAL A 134 -8.26 -0.30 -5.46
C VAL A 134 -6.95 -1.09 -5.55
N LEU A 135 -5.80 -0.41 -5.47
CA LEU A 135 -4.49 -1.06 -5.54
C LEU A 135 -4.28 -2.04 -4.37
N VAL A 136 -4.62 -1.63 -3.15
CA VAL A 136 -4.56 -2.48 -1.94
C VAL A 136 -5.47 -3.70 -2.10
N THR A 137 -6.65 -3.54 -2.70
CA THR A 137 -7.57 -4.65 -2.96
C THR A 137 -6.98 -5.66 -3.96
N ILE A 138 -6.47 -5.18 -5.10
CA ILE A 138 -5.81 -6.02 -6.12
C ILE A 138 -4.64 -6.79 -5.49
N PHE A 139 -3.85 -6.09 -4.67
CA PHE A 139 -2.73 -6.66 -3.94
C PHE A 139 -3.16 -7.81 -3.02
N TYR A 140 -4.18 -7.62 -2.17
CA TYR A 140 -4.69 -8.68 -1.29
C TYR A 140 -5.23 -9.88 -2.06
N ILE A 141 -5.89 -9.66 -3.19
CA ILE A 141 -6.33 -10.74 -4.09
C ILE A 141 -5.13 -11.51 -4.65
N GLY A 142 -4.05 -10.81 -4.99
CA GLY A 142 -2.79 -11.42 -5.43
C GLY A 142 -2.16 -12.32 -4.36
N ILE A 143 -2.12 -11.86 -3.10
CA ILE A 143 -1.64 -12.65 -1.97
C ILE A 143 -2.50 -13.90 -1.77
N TRP A 144 -3.83 -13.74 -1.78
CA TRP A 144 -4.77 -14.83 -1.57
C TRP A 144 -4.56 -15.98 -2.56
N ASN A 145 -4.19 -15.62 -3.78
CA ASN A 145 -3.92 -16.54 -4.89
C ASN A 145 -2.44 -16.93 -5.01
N PHE A 146 -1.60 -16.64 -4.01
CA PHE A 146 -0.17 -16.96 -3.98
C PHE A 146 0.61 -16.49 -5.22
N LYS A 147 0.25 -15.33 -5.79
CA LYS A 147 0.93 -14.80 -6.98
C LYS A 147 2.31 -14.24 -6.62
N ARG A 148 3.33 -14.55 -7.45
CA ARG A 148 4.72 -14.11 -7.21
C ARG A 148 4.86 -12.59 -7.17
N TRP A 149 4.18 -11.88 -8.07
CA TRP A 149 4.19 -10.41 -8.12
C TRP A 149 3.62 -9.78 -6.85
N ALA A 150 2.68 -10.44 -6.17
CA ALA A 150 2.07 -9.92 -4.95
C ALA A 150 3.09 -9.84 -3.81
N ARG A 151 4.02 -10.80 -3.68
CA ARG A 151 5.07 -10.73 -2.65
C ARG A 151 5.93 -9.48 -2.78
N ILE A 152 6.37 -9.20 -4.00
CA ILE A 152 7.27 -8.08 -4.26
C ILE A 152 6.50 -6.77 -4.04
N LEU A 153 5.27 -6.70 -4.53
CA LEU A 153 4.40 -5.55 -4.32
C LEU A 153 4.11 -5.31 -2.82
N PHE A 154 3.96 -6.37 -2.01
CA PHE A 154 3.80 -6.22 -0.56
C PHE A 154 4.98 -5.54 0.10
N ILE A 155 6.20 -6.01 -0.22
CA ILE A 155 7.43 -5.45 0.35
C ILE A 155 7.57 -4.00 -0.07
N VAL A 156 7.39 -3.71 -1.36
CA VAL A 156 7.50 -2.36 -1.90
C VAL A 156 6.49 -1.44 -1.21
N LEU A 157 5.22 -1.83 -1.11
CA LEU A 157 4.20 -1.03 -0.43
C LEU A 157 4.48 -0.85 1.06
N THR A 158 4.96 -1.88 1.75
CA THR A 158 5.26 -1.81 3.18
C THR A 158 6.43 -0.85 3.42
N VAL A 159 7.54 -1.03 2.72
CA VAL A 159 8.72 -0.16 2.84
C VAL A 159 8.36 1.27 2.46
N PHE A 160 7.63 1.42 1.35
CA PHE A 160 7.20 2.73 0.89
C PHE A 160 6.28 3.42 1.90
N GLY A 161 5.30 2.71 2.46
CA GLY A 161 4.38 3.25 3.47
C GLY A 161 5.10 3.69 4.74
N PHE A 162 6.06 2.90 5.22
CA PHE A 162 6.87 3.28 6.39
C PHE A 162 7.78 4.48 6.12
N LEU A 163 8.37 4.56 4.93
CA LEU A 163 9.26 5.68 4.56
C LEU A 163 8.49 6.96 4.23
N SER A 164 7.28 6.84 3.69
CA SER A 164 6.46 7.99 3.31
C SER A 164 5.69 8.56 4.49
N ALA A 165 5.38 7.76 5.52
CA ALA A 165 4.67 8.20 6.72
C ALA A 165 5.20 9.52 7.31
N PRO A 166 6.49 9.64 7.70
CA PRO A 166 6.99 10.88 8.30
C PRO A 166 7.09 12.07 7.33
N LEU A 167 7.06 11.82 6.01
CA LEU A 167 7.14 12.86 4.99
C LEU A 167 5.77 13.47 4.67
N ILE A 168 4.68 12.73 4.91
CA ILE A 168 3.34 13.11 4.48
C ILE A 168 2.44 13.44 5.69
N SER A 169 2.69 12.84 6.86
CA SER A 169 1.79 13.00 7.99
C SER A 169 2.04 14.31 8.74
N GLU A 170 1.05 15.20 8.71
CA GLU A 170 0.83 16.17 9.79
C GLU A 170 0.63 15.43 11.14
N PRO A 171 0.63 16.12 12.30
CA PRO A 171 0.25 15.51 13.57
C PRO A 171 -1.20 14.98 13.50
N ILE A 172 -1.35 13.66 13.38
CA ILE A 172 -2.66 13.00 13.36
C ILE A 172 -3.01 12.58 14.78
N ILE A 173 -4.24 12.90 15.20
CA ILE A 173 -4.79 12.42 16.47
C ILE A 173 -5.56 11.15 16.18
N HIS A 174 -5.16 10.06 16.84
CA HIS A 174 -5.86 8.78 16.75
C HIS A 174 -6.61 8.47 18.04
N VAL A 175 -7.75 7.78 17.90
CA VAL A 175 -8.41 7.18 19.06
C VAL A 175 -7.55 6.02 19.57
N PRO A 176 -7.28 5.90 20.90
CA PRO A 176 -6.37 4.87 21.42
C PRO A 176 -6.72 3.43 21.02
N TRP A 177 -8.01 3.10 20.97
CA TRP A 177 -8.48 1.78 20.54
C TRP A 177 -8.31 1.56 19.05
N ALA A 178 -8.61 2.57 18.21
CA ALA A 178 -8.36 2.48 16.78
C ALA A 178 -6.88 2.23 16.52
N ASP A 179 -6.01 3.03 17.13
CA ASP A 179 -4.56 2.91 17.01
C ASP A 179 -4.03 1.53 17.44
N ALA A 180 -4.55 0.97 18.53
CA ALA A 180 -4.20 -0.39 18.95
C ALA A 180 -4.55 -1.45 17.89
N PHE A 181 -5.72 -1.35 17.25
CA PHE A 181 -6.11 -2.26 16.17
C PHE A 181 -5.30 -2.01 14.88
N ALA A 182 -4.93 -0.77 14.57
CA ALA A 182 -4.04 -0.43 13.46
C ALA A 182 -2.65 -1.07 13.66
N HIS A 183 -2.08 -0.95 14.85
CA HIS A 183 -0.82 -1.60 15.21
C HIS A 183 -0.91 -3.13 15.16
N LEU A 184 -2.00 -3.71 15.66
CA LEU A 184 -2.23 -5.16 15.55
C LEU A 184 -2.31 -5.62 14.09
N SER A 185 -3.03 -4.89 13.24
CA SER A 185 -3.11 -5.15 11.80
C SER A 185 -1.71 -5.10 11.16
N THR A 186 -0.91 -4.09 11.52
CA THR A 186 0.47 -3.92 11.05
C THR A 186 1.38 -5.08 11.49
N MET A 187 1.26 -5.53 12.74
CA MET A 187 2.01 -6.70 13.25
C MET A 187 1.63 -7.98 12.50
N LEU A 188 0.33 -8.20 12.23
CA LEU A 188 -0.13 -9.31 11.41
C LEU A 188 0.39 -9.20 9.97
N GLY A 189 0.45 -7.99 9.40
CA GLY A 189 1.10 -7.72 8.12
C GLY A 189 2.59 -8.11 8.11
N GLY A 190 3.33 -7.75 9.15
CA GLY A 190 4.73 -8.19 9.32
C GLY A 190 4.85 -9.71 9.43
N MET A 191 3.93 -10.36 10.13
CA MET A 191 3.88 -11.82 10.21
C MET A 191 3.61 -12.47 8.85
N LEU A 192 2.69 -11.92 8.04
CA LEU A 192 2.47 -12.36 6.67
C LEU A 192 3.74 -12.24 5.83
N LEU A 193 4.47 -11.13 5.98
CA LEU A 193 5.73 -10.91 5.27
C LEU A 193 6.71 -12.03 5.58
N VAL A 194 6.92 -12.35 6.86
CA VAL A 194 7.80 -13.45 7.26
C VAL A 194 7.30 -14.78 6.65
N LEU A 195 6.01 -15.07 6.79
CA LEU A 195 5.43 -16.32 6.28
C LEU A 195 5.61 -16.50 4.77
N MET A 196 5.46 -15.44 3.96
CA MET A 196 5.66 -15.47 2.50
C MET A 196 7.06 -15.93 2.07
N TYR A 197 8.06 -15.78 2.95
CA TYR A 197 9.47 -16.09 2.70
C TYR A 197 9.98 -17.31 3.47
N THR A 198 9.17 -17.88 4.36
CA THR A 198 9.48 -19.12 5.08
C THR A 198 8.76 -20.32 4.46
N ALA A 199 9.38 -21.50 4.56
CA ALA A 199 8.69 -22.76 4.22
C ALA A 199 7.54 -23.02 5.22
N PRO A 200 6.42 -23.63 4.78
CA PRO A 200 6.19 -24.15 3.43
C PRO A 200 5.56 -23.13 2.46
N ILE A 201 5.04 -22.00 2.95
CA ILE A 201 4.31 -21.00 2.15
C ILE A 201 5.13 -20.42 0.99
N LYS A 202 6.45 -20.25 1.18
CA LYS A 202 7.37 -19.82 0.12
C LYS A 202 7.23 -20.64 -1.17
N TYR A 203 6.94 -21.94 -1.08
CA TYR A 203 6.84 -22.84 -2.24
C TYR A 203 5.64 -22.49 -3.12
N TYR A 204 4.48 -22.18 -2.54
CA TYR A 204 3.28 -21.77 -3.30
C TYR A 204 3.49 -20.51 -4.12
N PHE A 205 4.10 -19.50 -3.50
CA PHE A 205 4.42 -18.26 -4.20
C PHE A 205 5.48 -18.40 -5.29
N SER A 206 6.25 -19.49 -5.27
CA SER A 206 7.31 -19.75 -6.25
C SER A 206 6.76 -20.51 -7.46
N LYS A 207 5.82 -21.44 -7.24
CA LYS A 207 5.14 -22.15 -8.33
C LYS A 207 3.97 -21.38 -8.95
N GLY A 208 3.39 -20.43 -8.22
CA GLY A 208 2.17 -19.72 -8.66
C GLY A 208 0.94 -20.64 -8.77
N GLU A 209 1.04 -21.86 -8.22
CA GLU A 209 0.00 -22.88 -8.19
C GLU A 209 -0.84 -22.70 -6.92
N GLN A 210 -2.17 -22.76 -7.07
CA GLN A 210 -3.05 -22.80 -5.91
C GLN A 210 -3.02 -24.20 -5.31
N PRO A 211 -2.93 -24.33 -3.97
CA PRO A 211 -3.20 -25.61 -3.32
C PRO A 211 -4.67 -25.98 -3.56
N HIS A 212 -4.89 -27.14 -4.18
CA HIS A 212 -6.22 -27.73 -4.43
C HIS A 212 -6.76 -28.43 -3.18
#